data_AF-A0A9E0LJP4-F1
#
_entry.id   AF-A0A9E0LJP4-F1
#
_cell.length_a   1.000
_cell.length_b   1.000
_cell.length_c   1.000
_cell.angle_alpha   90.00
_cell.angle_beta   90.00
_cell.angle_gamma   90.00
#
_symmetry.space_group_name_H-M   'P 1'
#
loop_
_entity.id
_entity.type
_entity.pdbx_description
1 polymer ?
#
loop_
_entity_poly.entity_id
_entity_poly.type
_entity_poly.pdbx_seq_one_letter_code
_entity_poly.pdbx_strand_id
1 'polypeptide(L)' 'MDDFDFVKGQLLGVKAPPLFEKEYIYEITGAGDKVIRASLRHSPKVKKQWTHEQFALLLEHGIIRLIT' A
#
# COMPACT_ATOMS: atom_id res chain seq x y z
N MET A 1 -18.27 8.11 4.70
CA MET A 1 -16.94 7.71 5.17
C MET A 1 -16.79 6.29 4.69
N ASP A 2 -16.20 6.11 3.51
CA ASP A 2 -16.05 4.79 2.90
C ASP A 2 -15.10 3.95 3.75
N ASP A 3 -15.65 2.88 4.33
CA ASP A 3 -14.94 1.90 5.13
C ASP A 3 -14.10 1.05 4.17
N PHE A 4 -12.83 1.40 4.02
CA PHE A 4 -11.90 0.59 3.23
C PHE A 4 -11.58 -0.69 4.02
N ASP A 5 -12.35 -1.75 3.78
CA ASP A 5 -12.06 -3.09 4.32
C ASP A 5 -10.82 -3.66 3.61
N PHE A 6 -9.63 -3.26 4.06
CA PHE A 6 -8.37 -3.78 3.54
C PHE A 6 -8.13 -5.18 4.07
N VAL A 7 -8.39 -6.18 3.22
CA VAL A 7 -8.17 -7.58 3.56
C VAL A 7 -6.66 -7.88 3.64
N LYS A 8 -6.25 -8.59 4.69
CA LYS A 8 -4.88 -9.13 4.79
C LYS A 8 -4.58 -10.02 3.57
N GLY A 9 -3.45 -9.80 2.92
CA GLY A 9 -3.12 -10.44 1.64
C GLY A 9 -3.46 -9.60 0.40
N GLN A 10 -4.15 -8.46 0.57
CA GLN A 10 -4.40 -7.52 -0.52
C GLN A 10 -3.08 -7.03 -1.13
N LEU A 11 -2.99 -7.07 -2.46
CA LEU A 11 -1.83 -6.58 -3.19
C LEU A 11 -1.99 -5.11 -3.57
N LEU A 12 -0.89 -4.37 -3.42
CA LEU A 12 -0.76 -2.96 -3.71
C LEU A 12 0.36 -2.75 -4.73
N GLY A 13 0.04 -2.09 -5.83
CA GLY A 13 1.03 -1.50 -6.73
C GLY A 13 1.44 -0.15 -6.15
N VAL A 14 2.73 0.02 -5.82
CA VAL A 14 3.26 1.27 -5.27
C VAL A 14 4.32 1.82 -6.21
N LYS A 15 4.04 2.98 -6.79
CA LYS A 15 4.99 3.70 -7.64
C LYS A 15 6.08 4.36 -6.79
N ALA A 16 7.34 4.16 -7.16
CA ALA A 16 8.47 4.82 -6.51
C ALA A 16 8.85 6.11 -7.25
N PRO A 17 8.91 7.28 -6.57
CA PRO A 17 9.54 8.47 -7.13
C PRO A 17 11.08 8.30 -7.18
N PRO A 18 11.82 8.97 -8.09
CA PRO A 18 11.42 10.04 -9.03
C PRO A 18 11.22 9.63 -10.50
N LEU A 19 11.28 8.34 -10.86
CA LEU A 19 11.25 7.93 -12.28
C LEU A 19 9.99 7.18 -12.73
N PHE A 20 9.04 6.82 -11.84
CA PHE A 20 7.79 6.11 -12.20
C PHE A 20 7.95 4.83 -13.05
N GLU A 21 9.18 4.40 -13.33
CA GLU A 21 9.49 3.31 -14.26
C GLU A 21 9.39 1.94 -13.58
N LYS A 22 9.39 1.92 -12.24
CA LYS A 22 9.26 0.70 -11.45
C LYS A 22 8.11 0.82 -10.45
N GLU A 23 7.11 -0.02 -10.66
CA GLU A 23 6.05 -0.29 -9.70
C GLU A 23 6.46 -1.47 -8.82
N TYR A 24 6.31 -1.30 -7.51
CA TYR A 24 6.62 -2.32 -6.53
C TYR A 24 5.34 -2.93 -5.98
N ILE A 25 5.28 -4.25 -5.93
CA ILE A 25 4.13 -4.97 -5.39
C ILE A 25 4.34 -5.19 -3.89
N TYR A 26 3.51 -4.56 -3.09
CA TYR A 26 3.41 -4.77 -1.65
C TYR A 26 2.18 -5.61 -1.32
N GLU A 27 2.26 -6.42 -0.27
CA GLU A 27 1.15 -7.20 0.26
C GLU A 27 0.77 -6.64 1.64
N ILE A 28 -0.51 -6.36 1.85
CA ILE A 28 -1.03 -5.95 3.16
C ILE A 28 -0.84 -7.09 4.15
N THR A 29 -0.02 -6.84 5.16
CA THR A 29 0.22 -7.80 6.26
C THR A 29 -0.69 -7.52 7.46
N GLY A 30 -1.24 -6.31 7.56
CA GLY A 30 -2.30 -5.97 8.50
C GLY A 30 -2.76 -4.53 8.34
N ALA A 31 -4.07 -4.32 8.46
CA ALA A 31 -4.68 -3.00 8.56
C ALA A 31 -5.24 -2.87 9.98
N GLY A 32 -4.55 -2.09 10.82
CA GLY A 32 -5.01 -1.80 12.18
C GLY A 32 -5.73 -0.44 12.22
N ASP A 33 -6.19 -0.08 13.40
CA ASP A 33 -7.01 1.13 13.64
C ASP A 33 -6.37 2.44 13.14
N LYS A 34 -5.04 2.55 13.21
CA LYS A 34 -4.31 3.78 12.86
C LYS A 34 -3.39 3.67 11.65
N VAL A 35 -2.99 2.45 11.30
CA VAL A 35 -1.94 2.22 10.30
C VAL A 35 -2.21 1.00 9.46
N ILE A 36 -1.86 1.11 8.19
CA ILE A 36 -1.85 0.03 7.20
C ILE A 36 -0.41 -0.41 7.02
N ARG A 37 -0.14 -1.70 7.20
CA ARG A 37 1.19 -2.30 7.09
C ARG A 37 1.26 -3.22 5.90
N ALA A 38 2.33 -3.11 5.13
CA ALA A 38 2.56 -3.94 3.96
C ALA A 38 4.02 -4.37 3.86
N SER A 39 4.25 -5.53 3.26
CA SER A 39 5.58 -6.08 2.98
C SER A 39 5.78 -6.18 1.48
N LEU A 40 6.99 -5.88 0.99
CA LEU A 40 7.29 -6.05 -0.43
C LEU A 40 7.25 -7.55 -0.79
N ARG A 41 6.49 -7.92 -1.80
CA ARG A 41 6.23 -9.32 -2.18
C ARG A 41 7.52 -10.11 -2.45
N HIS A 42 8.46 -9.53 -3.18
CA HIS A 42 9.73 -10.17 -3.54
C HIS A 42 10.81 -10.06 -2.44
N SER A 43 10.64 -9.16 -1.47
CA SER A 43 11.58 -8.95 -0.38
C SER A 43 10.82 -8.63 0.91
N PRO A 44 10.27 -9.63 1.62
CA PRO A 44 9.39 -9.42 2.78
C PRO A 44 10.08 -8.71 3.96
N LYS A 45 11.41 -8.60 3.93
CA LYS A 45 12.22 -7.78 4.85
C LYS A 45 11.96 -6.28 4.67
N VAL A 46 11.56 -5.84 3.48
CA VAL A 46 11.18 -4.46 3.17
C VAL A 46 9.73 -4.25 3.59
N LYS A 47 9.54 -3.46 4.64
CA LYS A 47 8.23 -3.13 5.19
C LYS A 47 7.89 -1.68 4.91
N LYS A 48 6.63 -1.44 4.55
CA LYS A 48 6.03 -0.11 4.45
C LYS A 48 4.87 -0.03 5.42
N GLN A 49 4.68 1.16 5.96
CA GLN A 49 3.51 1.49 6.75
C GLN A 49 3.04 2.88 6.37
N TRP A 50 1.73 3.05 6.38
CA TRP A 50 1.08 4.33 6.13
C TRP A 50 0.02 4.55 7.20
N THR A 51 -0.21 5.81 7.58
CA THR A 51 -1.45 6.16 8.27
C THR A 51 -2.61 6.07 7.28
N HIS A 52 -3.84 5.94 7.77
CA HIS A 52 -5.03 5.93 6.91
C HIS A 52 -5.11 7.18 6.02
N GLU A 53 -4.84 8.35 6.58
CA GLU A 53 -4.84 9.63 5.85
C GLU A 53 -3.78 9.65 4.73
N GLN A 54 -2.55 9.23 5.03
CA GLN A 54 -1.49 9.16 4.03
C GLN A 54 -1.83 8.14 2.95
N PHE A 55 -2.37 6.99 3.33
CA PHE A 55 -2.74 5.94 2.39
C PHE A 55 -3.83 6.41 1.42
N ALA A 56 -4.86 7.09 1.95
CA ALA A 56 -5.92 7.69 1.15
C ALA A 56 -5.38 8.73 0.15
N LEU A 57 -4.51 9.63 0.60
CA LEU A 57 -3.85 10.60 -0.29
C LEU A 57 -3.03 9.91 -1.38
N LEU A 58 -2.26 8.88 -1.04
CA LEU A 58 -1.44 8.15 -2.00
C LEU A 58 -2.27 7.35 -3.01
N LEU A 59 -3.44 6.85 -2.60
CA LEU A 59 -4.44 6.25 -3.50
C LEU A 59 -5.03 7.32 -4.44
N GLU A 60 -5.46 8.46 -3.91
CA GLU A 60 -6.04 9.56 -4.68
C GLU A 60 -5.08 10.11 -5.73
N HIS A 61 -3.80 10.27 -5.36
CA HIS A 61 -2.74 10.68 -6.28
C HIS A 61 -2.28 9.57 -7.24
N GLY A 62 -2.83 8.35 -7.15
CA GLY A 62 -2.51 7.23 -8.03
C GLY A 62 -1.07 6.71 -7.87
N ILE A 63 -0.46 6.96 -6.70
CA ILE A 63 0.84 6.43 -6.29
C ILE A 63 0.68 4.99 -5.78
N ILE A 64 -0.36 4.75 -4.99
CA ILE A 64 -0.80 3.42 -4.58
C ILE A 64 -1.99 3.02 -5.46
N ARG A 65 -2.03 1.76 -5.89
CA ARG A 65 -3.14 1.15 -6.61
C ARG A 65 -3.46 -0.21 -6.02
N LEU A 66 -4.74 -0.51 -5.89
CA LEU A 66 -5.20 -1.85 -5.51
C LEU A 66 -5.06 -2.77 -6.73
N ILE A 67 -4.35 -3.88 -6.56
CA ILE A 67 -4.22 -4.92 -7.59
C ILE A 67 -5.27 -5.98 -7.24
N THR A 68 -6.27 -6.14 -8.13
CA THR A 68 -7.32 -7.18 -8.06
C THR A 68 -6.82 -8.51 -8.58
#